data_AF-A0A5M4ELY4-F1
#
_entry.id   AF-A0A5M4ELY4-F1
#
_cell.length_a   1.000
_cell.length_b   1.000
_cell.length_c   1.000
_cell.angle_alpha   90.00
_cell.angle_beta   90.00
_cell.angle_gamma   90.00
#
_symmetry.space_group_name_H-M   'P 1'
#
loop_
_entity.id
_entity.type
_entity.pdbx_description
1 polymer ?
#
loop_
_entity_poly.entity_id
_entity_poly.type
_entity_poly.pdbx_seq_one_letter_code
_entity_poly.pdbx_strand_id
1 'polypeptide(L)'
;MVYFPTILTLSRFFFAIFVSTLLFFDSTTSVILAVVLFVLGSLSDALDGAFARRKSLESKFGEFLDPIADKFLVFLVLISLIYHRESIILFFLTILIIIREIFVMSLREWMASFSKNNLVKVSSLGKTKTITQMTGIGMIIASPIINYSYYFEISILVLTIGTFFAYFSAYKYFKQSLSYIR
;
A
#
# COMPACT_ATOMS: atom_id res chain seq x y z
N MET A 1 -10.76 -26.53 3.17
CA MET A 1 -10.32 -25.87 4.42
C MET A 1 -9.70 -24.54 4.04
N VAL A 2 -10.19 -23.43 4.57
CA VAL A 2 -9.66 -22.09 4.29
C VAL A 2 -8.32 -21.96 5.03
N TYR A 3 -7.23 -21.72 4.30
CA TYR A 3 -5.90 -21.59 4.87
C TYR A 3 -5.73 -20.22 5.52
N PHE A 4 -5.01 -20.16 6.66
CA PHE A 4 -4.76 -18.93 7.43
C PHE A 4 -4.23 -17.75 6.59
N PRO A 5 -3.30 -17.93 5.63
CA PRO A 5 -2.85 -16.85 4.75
C PRO A 5 -3.97 -16.28 3.88
N THR A 6 -4.85 -17.15 3.35
CA THR A 6 -5.99 -16.72 2.53
C THR A 6 -6.98 -15.86 3.33
N ILE A 7 -7.16 -16.14 4.62
CA ILE A 7 -8.01 -15.32 5.50
C ILE A 7 -7.39 -13.92 5.67
N LEU A 8 -6.07 -13.82 5.81
CA LEU A 8 -5.41 -12.53 5.91
C LEU A 8 -5.50 -11.73 4.60
N THR A 9 -5.26 -12.37 3.46
CA THR A 9 -5.43 -11.75 2.13
C THR A 9 -6.86 -11.21 1.95
N LEU A 10 -7.88 -12.01 2.30
CA LEU A 10 -9.28 -11.59 2.24
C LEU A 10 -9.61 -10.50 3.26
N SER A 11 -8.96 -10.51 4.42
CA SER A 11 -9.15 -9.46 5.44
C SER A 11 -8.73 -8.09 4.92
N ARG A 12 -7.70 -7.99 4.06
CA ARG A 12 -7.26 -6.72 3.47
C ARG A 12 -8.31 -6.15 2.52
N PHE A 13 -8.95 -6.98 1.71
CA PHE A 13 -10.08 -6.55 0.88
C PHE A 13 -11.23 -6.04 1.75
N PHE A 14 -11.51 -6.74 2.85
CA PHE A 14 -12.54 -6.32 3.81
C PHE A 14 -12.19 -4.96 4.44
N PHE A 15 -10.98 -4.79 4.96
CA PHE A 15 -10.52 -3.50 5.51
C PHE A 15 -10.57 -2.38 4.47
N ALA A 16 -10.13 -2.65 3.24
CA ALA A 16 -10.13 -1.67 2.17
C ALA A 16 -11.55 -1.14 1.88
N ILE A 17 -12.51 -2.05 1.72
CA ILE A 17 -13.91 -1.70 1.48
C ILE A 17 -14.46 -0.93 2.68
N PHE A 18 -14.27 -1.44 3.90
CA PHE A 18 -14.83 -0.81 5.10
C PHE A 18 -14.27 0.60 5.34
N VAL A 19 -12.95 0.78 5.23
CA VAL A 19 -12.32 2.10 5.37
C VAL A 19 -12.85 3.05 4.31
N SER A 20 -12.88 2.62 3.04
CA SER A 20 -13.43 3.42 1.95
C SER A 20 -14.89 3.79 2.16
N THR A 21 -15.73 2.88 2.64
CA THR A 21 -17.14 3.15 2.95
C THR A 21 -17.29 4.12 4.13
N LEU A 22 -16.48 3.96 5.18
CA LEU A 22 -16.49 4.86 6.34
C LEU A 22 -16.13 6.30 5.97
N LEU A 23 -15.25 6.48 4.99
CA LEU A 23 -14.86 7.80 4.48
C LEU A 23 -15.99 8.56 3.78
N PHE A 24 -17.10 7.91 3.41
CA PHE A 24 -18.29 8.60 2.88
C PHE A 24 -19.23 9.11 3.97
N PHE A 25 -19.01 8.74 5.23
CA PHE A 25 -19.78 9.27 6.35
C PHE A 25 -19.01 10.44 6.97
N ASP A 26 -19.61 11.62 6.96
CA ASP A 26 -19.05 12.85 7.53
C ASP A 26 -19.22 12.92 9.05
N SER A 27 -18.72 11.90 9.77
CA SER A 27 -18.82 11.82 11.23
C SER A 27 -17.45 11.62 11.87
N THR A 28 -17.24 12.22 13.04
CA THR A 28 -16.01 12.01 13.81
C THR A 28 -15.78 10.52 14.11
N THR A 29 -16.85 9.78 14.42
CA THR A 29 -16.80 8.34 14.71
C THR A 29 -16.36 7.53 13.50
N SER A 30 -16.89 7.82 12.30
CA SER A 30 -16.48 7.12 11.08
C SER A 30 -15.02 7.39 10.73
N VAL A 31 -14.54 8.61 10.92
CA VAL A 31 -13.12 8.95 10.72
C VAL A 31 -12.22 8.18 11.70
N ILE A 32 -12.58 8.13 12.98
CA ILE A 32 -11.81 7.37 13.98
C ILE A 32 -11.76 5.88 13.62
N LEU A 33 -12.91 5.30 13.26
CA LEU A 33 -12.98 3.90 12.84
C LEU A 33 -12.17 3.65 11.56
N ALA A 34 -12.21 4.57 10.60
CA ALA A 34 -11.43 4.48 9.36
C ALA A 34 -9.92 4.49 9.65
N VAL A 35 -9.44 5.37 10.54
CA VAL A 35 -8.03 5.39 10.96
C VAL A 35 -7.65 4.07 11.63
N VAL A 36 -8.45 3.58 12.57
CA VAL A 36 -8.18 2.34 13.31
C VAL A 36 -8.11 1.15 12.34
N LEU A 37 -9.10 0.99 11.47
CA LEU A 37 -9.14 -0.11 10.50
C LEU A 37 -8.01 -0.01 9.47
N PHE A 38 -7.64 1.21 9.05
CA PHE A 38 -6.51 1.43 8.15
C PHE A 38 -5.18 1.05 8.81
N VAL A 39 -4.97 1.41 10.07
CA VAL A 39 -3.78 1.02 10.84
C VAL A 39 -3.74 -0.49 11.05
N LEU A 40 -4.85 -1.13 11.42
CA LEU A 40 -4.92 -2.58 11.55
C LEU A 40 -4.63 -3.29 10.21
N GLY A 41 -5.22 -2.80 9.12
CA GLY A 41 -4.98 -3.31 7.78
C GLY A 41 -3.52 -3.19 7.35
N SER A 42 -2.89 -2.03 7.57
CA SER A 42 -1.48 -1.80 7.23
C SER A 42 -0.50 -2.58 8.12
N LEU A 43 -0.83 -2.79 9.40
CA LEU A 43 -0.03 -3.66 10.28
C LEU A 43 -0.19 -5.14 9.92
N SER A 44 -1.38 -5.57 9.47
CA SER A 44 -1.61 -6.95 9.05
C SER A 44 -0.70 -7.38 7.88
N ASP A 45 -0.35 -6.46 6.99
CA ASP A 45 0.63 -6.67 5.91
C ASP A 45 2.05 -6.93 6.46
N ALA A 46 2.49 -6.12 7.42
CA ALA A 46 3.80 -6.26 8.03
C ALA A 46 3.96 -7.57 8.82
N LEU A 47 2.88 -8.04 9.46
CA LEU A 47 2.86 -9.29 10.21
C LEU A 47 2.92 -10.51 9.29
N ASP A 48 2.20 -10.49 8.17
CA ASP A 48 2.19 -11.62 7.22
C ASP A 48 3.57 -11.88 6.61
N GLY A 49 4.30 -10.82 6.25
CA GLY A 49 5.67 -10.94 5.74
C GLY A 49 6.67 -11.56 6.73
N ALA A 50 6.34 -11.57 8.03
CA ALA A 50 7.11 -12.22 9.09
C ALA A 50 6.65 -13.67 9.37
N PHE A 51 5.35 -13.95 9.27
CA PHE A 51 4.78 -15.28 9.53
C PHE A 51 4.84 -16.23 8.31
N ALA A 52 4.63 -15.74 7.09
CA ALA A 52 4.69 -16.51 5.85
C ALA A 52 6.05 -17.21 5.65
N ARG A 53 7.14 -16.58 6.08
CA ARG A 53 8.50 -17.16 6.00
C ARG A 53 8.71 -18.40 6.87
N ARG A 54 7.79 -18.72 7.78
CA ARG A 54 7.93 -19.81 8.76
C ARG A 54 7.00 -21.00 8.52
N LYS A 55 6.03 -20.92 7.60
CA LYS A 55 5.10 -22.02 7.33
C LYS A 55 5.00 -22.32 5.83
N SER A 56 5.48 -23.50 5.43
CA SER A 56 5.39 -24.06 4.07
C SER A 56 3.96 -24.53 3.72
N LEU A 57 2.94 -23.73 4.03
CA LEU A 57 1.52 -24.07 3.89
C LEU A 57 0.76 -22.88 3.31
N GLU A 58 1.09 -22.52 2.06
CA GLU A 58 0.35 -21.55 1.28
C GLU A 58 -0.37 -22.23 0.11
N SER A 59 -1.61 -21.82 -0.14
CA SER A 59 -2.32 -22.28 -1.34
C SER A 59 -1.85 -21.46 -2.55
N LYS A 60 -1.72 -22.10 -3.72
CA LYS A 60 -1.35 -21.41 -4.98
C LYS A 60 -2.26 -20.22 -5.30
N PHE A 61 -3.53 -20.30 -4.88
CA PHE A 61 -4.50 -19.22 -5.05
C PHE A 61 -4.23 -18.03 -4.12
N GLY A 62 -3.86 -18.28 -2.86
CA GLY A 62 -3.46 -17.23 -1.92
C GLY A 62 -2.19 -16.53 -2.37
N GLU A 63 -1.18 -17.27 -2.82
CA GLU A 63 0.08 -16.73 -3.35
C GLU A 63 -0.15 -15.80 -4.55
N PHE A 64 -1.09 -16.15 -5.44
CA PHE A 64 -1.46 -15.30 -6.58
C PHE A 64 -2.20 -14.02 -6.16
N LEU A 65 -3.11 -14.11 -5.18
CA LEU A 65 -3.90 -12.96 -4.72
C LEU A 65 -3.12 -12.00 -3.81
N ASP A 66 -2.09 -12.48 -3.12
CA ASP A 66 -1.38 -11.71 -2.09
C ASP A 66 -0.78 -10.38 -2.61
N PRO A 67 -0.09 -10.33 -3.77
CA PRO A 67 0.40 -9.07 -4.33
C PRO A 67 -0.70 -8.08 -4.70
N ILE A 68 -1.88 -8.56 -5.06
CA ILE A 68 -3.04 -7.73 -5.43
C ILE A 68 -3.66 -7.15 -4.15
N ALA A 69 -3.88 -8.00 -3.15
CA ALA A 69 -4.49 -7.61 -1.87
C ALA A 69 -3.61 -6.63 -1.08
N ASP A 70 -2.28 -6.78 -1.14
CA ASP A 70 -1.29 -5.87 -0.55
C ASP A 70 -1.56 -4.41 -1.00
N LYS A 71 -1.83 -4.19 -2.30
CA LYS A 71 -2.05 -2.83 -2.83
C LYS A 71 -3.50 -2.36 -2.78
N PHE A 72 -4.45 -3.27 -2.62
CA PHE A 72 -5.87 -2.94 -2.68
C PHE A 72 -6.31 -1.96 -1.59
N LEU A 73 -5.81 -2.14 -0.36
CA LEU A 73 -6.07 -1.22 0.75
C LEU A 73 -5.63 0.21 0.43
N VAL A 74 -4.42 0.38 -0.09
CA VAL A 74 -3.88 1.70 -0.42
C VAL A 74 -4.66 2.34 -1.57
N PHE A 75 -4.96 1.58 -2.62
CA PHE A 75 -5.62 2.12 -3.82
C PHE A 75 -7.04 2.57 -3.53
N LEU A 76 -7.86 1.72 -2.89
CA LEU A 76 -9.24 2.08 -2.57
C LEU A 76 -9.32 3.28 -1.64
N VAL A 77 -8.46 3.33 -0.61
CA VAL A 77 -8.45 4.44 0.34
C VAL A 77 -8.04 5.74 -0.35
N LEU A 78 -6.99 5.75 -1.18
CA LEU A 78 -6.58 6.95 -1.91
C LEU A 78 -7.67 7.44 -2.87
N ILE A 79 -8.33 6.53 -3.60
CA ILE A 79 -9.45 6.87 -4.49
C ILE A 79 -10.61 7.49 -3.71
N SER A 80 -10.98 6.92 -2.56
CA SER A 80 -12.02 7.49 -1.68
C SER A 80 -11.62 8.87 -1.14
N LEU A 81 -10.35 9.05 -0.77
CA LEU A 81 -9.86 10.33 -0.26
C LEU A 81 -9.84 11.42 -1.34
N ILE A 82 -9.58 11.09 -2.61
CA ILE A 82 -9.71 12.05 -3.72
C ILE A 82 -11.12 12.62 -3.78
N TYR A 83 -12.13 11.74 -3.73
CA TYR A 83 -13.52 12.14 -3.81
C TYR A 83 -13.91 13.07 -2.66
N HIS A 84 -13.48 12.75 -1.43
CA HIS A 84 -13.88 13.50 -0.24
C HIS A 84 -13.05 14.78 0.02
N ARG A 85 -11.79 14.85 -0.45
CA ARG A 85 -10.90 16.00 -0.19
C ARG A 85 -10.87 17.04 -1.29
N GLU A 86 -11.39 16.72 -2.48
CA GLU A 86 -11.38 17.60 -3.66
C GLU A 86 -9.99 18.19 -3.99
N SER A 87 -8.93 17.48 -3.60
CA SER A 87 -7.55 17.97 -3.72
C SER A 87 -6.91 17.49 -5.01
N ILE A 88 -6.61 18.45 -5.89
CA ILE A 88 -5.89 18.20 -7.16
C ILE A 88 -4.51 17.58 -6.90
N ILE A 89 -3.81 18.02 -5.86
CA ILE A 89 -2.49 17.49 -5.50
C ILE A 89 -2.61 16.02 -5.09
N LEU A 90 -3.61 15.69 -4.25
CA LEU A 90 -3.87 14.31 -3.84
C LEU A 90 -4.23 13.41 -5.03
N PHE A 91 -4.98 13.93 -6.00
CA PHE A 91 -5.30 13.23 -7.24
C PHE A 91 -4.04 12.84 -8.01
N PHE A 92 -3.14 13.79 -8.28
CA PHE A 92 -1.88 13.51 -8.98
C PHE A 92 -0.97 12.56 -8.20
N LEU A 93 -0.85 12.73 -6.88
CA LEU A 93 -0.07 11.82 -6.03
C LEU A 93 -0.61 10.39 -6.10
N THR A 94 -1.94 10.23 -6.08
CA THR A 94 -2.59 8.93 -6.17
C THR A 94 -2.30 8.24 -7.50
N ILE A 95 -2.39 8.98 -8.62
CA ILE A 95 -2.05 8.44 -9.94
C ILE A 95 -0.59 7.96 -9.98
N LEU A 96 0.34 8.79 -9.50
CA LEU A 96 1.76 8.44 -9.46
C LEU A 96 2.01 7.19 -8.62
N ILE A 97 1.37 7.09 -7.45
CA ILE A 97 1.45 5.91 -6.59
C ILE A 97 0.95 4.67 -7.32
N ILE A 98 -0.25 4.70 -7.90
CA ILE A 98 -0.88 3.54 -8.56
C ILE A 98 -0.03 3.05 -9.73
N ILE A 99 0.35 3.95 -10.64
CA ILE A 99 1.16 3.61 -11.82
C ILE A 99 2.46 2.95 -11.39
N ARG A 100 3.14 3.53 -10.41
CA ARG A 100 4.42 3.03 -9.92
C ARG A 100 4.30 1.66 -9.26
N GLU A 101 3.26 1.43 -8.45
CA GLU A 101 3.06 0.14 -7.80
C GLU A 101 2.81 -0.97 -8.83
N ILE A 102 1.92 -0.73 -9.82
CA ILE A 102 1.67 -1.68 -10.91
C ILE A 102 2.96 -1.95 -11.70
N PHE A 103 3.70 -0.90 -12.08
CA PHE A 103 4.95 -1.04 -12.83
C PHE A 103 6.00 -1.90 -12.12
N VAL A 104 6.24 -1.65 -10.83
CA VAL A 104 7.22 -2.42 -10.05
C VAL A 104 6.73 -3.86 -9.82
N MET A 105 5.42 -4.07 -9.63
CA MET A 105 4.84 -5.41 -9.52
C MET A 105 5.09 -6.22 -10.80
N SER A 106 4.76 -5.68 -11.97
CA SER A 106 4.97 -6.35 -13.26
C SER A 106 6.45 -6.59 -13.55
N LEU A 107 7.33 -5.63 -13.24
CA LEU A 107 8.78 -5.84 -13.40
C LEU A 107 9.31 -6.97 -12.51
N ARG A 108 8.82 -7.06 -11.27
CA ARG A 108 9.24 -8.12 -10.34
C ARG A 108 8.79 -9.50 -10.81
N GLU A 109 7.56 -9.60 -11.28
CA GLU A 109 7.02 -10.84 -11.85
C GLU A 109 7.78 -11.25 -13.11
N TRP A 110 8.03 -10.30 -14.02
CA TRP A 110 8.82 -10.54 -15.23
C TRP A 110 10.22 -11.03 -14.89
N MET A 111 10.95 -10.38 -13.97
CA MET A 111 12.29 -10.83 -13.55
C MET A 111 12.28 -12.22 -12.90
N ALA A 112 11.25 -12.56 -12.11
CA ALA A 112 11.12 -13.87 -11.49
C ALA A 112 10.99 -15.00 -12.51
N SER A 113 10.48 -14.72 -13.71
CA SER A 113 10.37 -15.71 -14.80
C SER A 113 11.73 -16.16 -15.38
N PHE A 114 12.78 -15.33 -15.29
CA PHE A 114 14.11 -15.63 -15.87
C PHE A 114 15.08 -16.33 -14.91
N SER A 115 14.85 -16.26 -13.60
CA SER A 115 15.72 -16.94 -12.63
C SER A 115 14.98 -17.29 -11.35
N LYS A 116 14.79 -18.59 -11.11
CA LYS A 116 14.21 -19.12 -9.85
C LYS A 116 15.04 -18.78 -8.60
N ASN A 117 16.32 -18.41 -8.75
CA ASN A 117 17.27 -18.25 -7.64
C ASN A 117 17.84 -16.85 -7.41
N ASN A 118 17.67 -15.90 -8.35
CA ASN A 118 18.08 -14.51 -8.10
C ASN A 118 16.92 -13.73 -7.47
N LEU A 119 16.66 -14.03 -6.20
CA LEU A 119 15.85 -13.19 -5.33
C LEU A 119 16.43 -11.77 -5.37
N VAL A 120 15.77 -10.88 -6.10
CA VAL A 120 16.08 -9.45 -6.09
C VAL A 120 16.00 -9.01 -4.63
N LYS A 121 17.17 -8.79 -4.02
CA LYS A 121 17.28 -8.38 -2.61
C LYS A 121 16.41 -7.14 -2.43
N VAL A 122 15.37 -7.28 -1.62
CA VAL A 122 14.47 -6.18 -1.24
C VAL A 122 15.34 -5.09 -0.62
N SER A 123 15.51 -3.99 -1.35
CA SER A 123 16.31 -2.87 -0.86
C SER A 123 15.69 -2.30 0.42
N SER A 124 16.51 -1.89 1.40
CA SER A 124 16.03 -1.26 2.65
C SER A 124 15.15 -0.04 2.41
N LEU A 125 15.38 0.66 1.29
CA LEU A 125 14.57 1.77 0.77
C LEU A 125 13.10 1.39 0.54
N GLY A 126 12.82 0.11 0.28
CA GLY A 126 11.47 -0.42 0.15
C GLY A 126 10.66 -0.41 1.45
N LYS A 127 11.31 -0.38 2.63
CA LYS A 127 10.63 -0.25 3.92
C LYS A 127 10.29 1.20 4.23
N THR A 128 11.26 2.10 4.02
CA THR A 128 11.09 3.53 4.30
C THR A 128 9.93 4.11 3.49
N LYS A 129 9.83 3.79 2.19
CA LYS A 129 8.71 4.25 1.36
C LYS A 129 7.35 3.85 1.96
N THR A 130 7.22 2.60 2.40
CA THR A 130 5.94 2.03 2.84
C THR A 130 5.51 2.68 4.15
N ILE A 131 6.44 2.83 5.09
CA ILE A 131 6.17 3.53 6.35
C ILE A 131 5.70 4.96 6.07
N THR A 132 6.46 5.73 5.27
CA THR A 132 6.12 7.12 4.97
C THR A 132 4.78 7.25 4.24
N GLN A 133 4.47 6.33 3.33
CA GLN A 133 3.25 6.38 2.55
C GLN A 133 2.02 6.01 3.40
N MET A 134 2.11 4.94 4.20
CA MET A 134 1.04 4.56 5.12
C MET A 134 0.80 5.65 6.17
N THR A 135 1.86 6.26 6.71
CA THR A 135 1.74 7.39 7.62
C THR A 135 1.03 8.57 6.93
N GLY A 136 1.45 8.97 5.73
CA GLY A 136 0.83 10.06 5.00
C GLY A 136 -0.67 9.82 4.74
N ILE A 137 -1.05 8.62 4.30
CA ILE A 137 -2.45 8.25 4.09
C ILE A 137 -3.24 8.29 5.40
N GLY A 138 -2.72 7.68 6.46
CA GLY A 138 -3.37 7.68 7.78
C GLY A 138 -3.58 9.10 8.33
N MET A 139 -2.62 10.00 8.10
CA MET A 139 -2.77 11.41 8.47
C MET A 139 -3.86 12.10 7.62
N ILE A 140 -3.93 11.84 6.30
CA ILE A 140 -5.01 12.41 5.46
C ILE A 140 -6.39 11.92 5.92
N ILE A 141 -6.52 10.65 6.33
CA ILE A 141 -7.77 10.12 6.90
C ILE A 141 -8.13 10.90 8.18
N ALA A 142 -7.16 11.09 9.08
CA ALA A 142 -7.36 11.75 10.37
C ALA A 142 -7.54 13.29 10.29
N SER A 143 -7.28 13.91 9.15
CA SER A 143 -7.28 15.37 9.01
C SER A 143 -8.57 16.10 9.42
N PRO A 144 -9.80 15.55 9.28
CA PRO A 144 -11.03 16.25 9.66
C PRO A 144 -11.21 16.41 11.17
N ILE A 145 -10.61 15.50 11.95
CA ILE A 145 -10.81 15.43 13.39
C ILE A 145 -9.66 16.08 14.18
N ILE A 146 -8.59 16.46 13.49
CA ILE A 146 -7.42 17.10 14.10
C ILE A 146 -7.51 18.61 13.86
N ASN A 147 -7.70 19.35 14.95
CA ASN A 147 -7.88 20.80 14.91
C ASN A 147 -6.54 21.55 14.82
N TYR A 148 -5.81 21.30 13.73
CA TYR A 148 -4.57 22.01 13.40
C TYR A 148 -4.60 22.43 11.93
N SER A 149 -4.52 23.74 11.67
CA SER A 149 -4.80 24.33 10.36
C SER A 149 -3.94 23.79 9.23
N TYR A 150 -2.69 23.40 9.51
CA TYR A 150 -1.75 22.90 8.51
C TYR A 150 -1.66 21.36 8.47
N TYR A 151 -2.55 20.65 9.16
CA TYR A 151 -2.43 19.21 9.33
C TYR A 151 -2.57 18.47 7.99
N PHE A 152 -3.53 18.87 7.15
CA PHE A 152 -3.75 18.24 5.85
C PHE A 152 -2.57 18.47 4.90
N GLU A 153 -2.01 19.68 4.86
CA GLU A 153 -0.85 20.04 4.05
C GLU A 153 0.39 19.26 4.46
N ILE A 154 0.63 19.12 5.77
CA ILE A 154 1.71 18.28 6.29
C ILE A 154 1.48 16.81 5.88
N SER A 155 0.23 16.34 5.92
CA SER A 155 -0.11 14.97 5.51
C SER A 155 0.21 14.73 4.03
N ILE A 156 -0.13 15.69 3.16
CA ILE A 156 0.21 15.69 1.72
C ILE A 156 1.72 15.74 1.51
N LEU A 157 2.46 16.55 2.29
CA LEU A 157 3.91 16.61 2.23
C LEU A 157 4.55 15.26 2.58
N VAL A 158 4.09 14.63 3.66
CA VAL A 158 4.54 13.28 4.08
C VAL A 158 4.26 12.25 2.98
N LEU A 159 3.07 12.29 2.39
CA LEU A 159 2.71 11.41 1.27
C LEU A 159 3.61 11.66 0.05
N THR A 160 3.91 12.92 -0.26
CA THR A 160 4.78 13.32 -1.37
C THR A 160 6.21 12.79 -1.17
N ILE A 161 6.76 12.91 0.03
CA ILE A 161 8.07 12.36 0.39
C ILE A 161 8.07 10.84 0.21
N GLY A 162 7.00 10.16 0.65
CA GLY A 162 6.84 8.73 0.44
C GLY A 162 6.82 8.34 -1.04
N THR A 163 6.06 9.07 -1.86
CA THR A 163 6.02 8.89 -3.31
C THR A 163 7.39 9.09 -3.95
N PHE A 164 8.15 10.10 -3.52
CA PHE A 164 9.52 10.32 -4.00
C PHE A 164 10.42 9.11 -3.70
N PHE A 165 10.42 8.60 -2.47
CA PHE A 165 11.16 7.38 -2.14
C PHE A 165 10.70 6.17 -2.94
N ALA A 166 9.39 6.06 -3.19
CA ALA A 166 8.82 5.01 -4.00
C ALA A 166 9.38 5.06 -5.44
N TYR A 167 9.43 6.23 -6.07
CA TYR A 167 10.00 6.39 -7.41
C TYR A 167 11.51 6.16 -7.45
N PHE A 168 12.25 6.63 -6.45
CA PHE A 168 13.68 6.36 -6.34
C PHE A 168 13.96 4.85 -6.23
N SER A 169 13.13 4.13 -5.47
CA SER A 169 13.18 2.66 -5.42
C SER A 169 12.81 2.02 -6.77
N ALA A 170 11.79 2.51 -7.46
CA ALA A 170 11.36 1.99 -8.76
C ALA A 170 12.47 2.12 -9.82
N TYR A 171 13.18 3.26 -9.84
CA TYR A 171 14.33 3.46 -10.72
C TYR A 171 15.43 2.41 -10.50
N LYS A 172 15.73 2.07 -9.24
CA LYS A 172 16.69 1.01 -8.93
C LYS A 172 16.23 -0.36 -9.43
N TYR A 173 14.95 -0.68 -9.26
CA TYR A 173 14.37 -1.92 -9.77
C TYR A 173 14.45 -1.99 -11.31
N PHE A 174 14.13 -0.89 -12.00
CA PHE A 174 14.23 -0.82 -13.45
C PHE A 174 15.67 -1.00 -13.94
N LYS A 175 16.65 -0.34 -13.31
CA LYS A 175 18.07 -0.53 -13.67
C LYS A 175 18.50 -1.99 -13.50
N GLN A 176 17.99 -2.68 -12.48
CA GLN A 176 18.26 -4.09 -12.27
C GLN A 176 17.56 -4.98 -13.29
N SER A 177 16.33 -4.66 -13.73
CA SER A 177 15.64 -5.46 -14.74
C SER A 177 16.35 -5.44 -16.10
N LEU A 178 17.05 -4.34 -16.44
CA LEU A 178 17.84 -4.25 -17.66
C LEU A 178 18.94 -5.32 -17.77
N SER A 179 19.44 -5.87 -16.66
CA SER A 179 20.44 -6.95 -16.72
C SER A 179 19.86 -8.29 -17.18
N TYR A 180 18.53 -8.45 -17.17
CA TYR A 180 17.83 -9.67 -17.63
C TYR A 180 17.37 -9.57 -19.09
N ILE A 181 17.48 -8.40 -19.71
CA ILE A 181 17.13 -8.19 -21.12
C ILE A 181 18.29 -8.58 -22.06
N ARG A 182 19.51 -8.73 -21.50
CA ARG A 182 20.70 -9.20 -22.23
C ARG A 182 20.86 -10.70 -22.07
#